data_AF-A0A917WN94-F1
#
_entry.id   AF-A0A917WN94-F1
#
_cell.length_a   1.000
_cell.length_b   1.000
_cell.length_c   1.000
_cell.angle_alpha   90.00
_cell.angle_beta   90.00
_cell.angle_gamma   90.00
#
_symmetry.space_group_name_H-M   'P 1'
#
loop_
_entity.id
_entity.type
_entity.pdbx_description
1 polymer ?
#
loop_
_entity_poly.entity_id
_entity_poly.type
_entity_poly.pdbx_seq_one_letter_code
_entity_poly.pdbx_strand_id
1 'polypeptide(L)'
;MVNEVLTVAMLVVMAIGVFSGFPVALVLAGTGFLGFVAAVWVGITDFQHLGLIYLRARGVLTNESVQFTSVPMLIFLGLILNASGIAETMFRLLGRLLTGVPGRYAIATLLIGLVLAPAAGVIGASVITVALVAYAPMMASGYAPRTAGGAVAASGALGVVFPPAVMLFFISNVFYRNRPVDTVA
;
A
#
# COMPACT_ATOMS: atom_id res chain seq x y z
N MET A 1 10.36 6.65 34.59
CA MET A 1 10.66 5.20 34.70
C MET A 1 9.46 4.34 34.32
N VAL A 2 8.39 4.25 35.12
CA VAL A 2 7.27 3.33 34.83
C VAL A 2 6.57 3.61 33.48
N ASN A 3 6.35 4.89 33.14
CA ASN A 3 5.79 5.28 31.84
C ASN A 3 6.68 4.91 30.65
N GLU A 4 8.00 5.04 30.79
CA GLU A 4 8.96 4.71 29.73
C GLU A 4 9.01 3.21 29.49
N VAL A 5 9.03 2.42 30.58
CA VAL A 5 9.00 0.96 30.52
C VAL A 5 7.71 0.47 29.85
N LEU A 6 6.55 1.04 30.20
CA LEU A 6 5.28 0.68 29.58
C LEU A 6 5.27 1.03 28.08
N THR A 7 5.78 2.22 27.72
CA THR A 7 5.85 2.66 26.32
C THR A 7 6.74 1.74 25.48
N VAL A 8 7.93 1.39 25.99
CA VAL A 8 8.85 0.47 25.34
C VAL A 8 8.24 -0.93 25.24
N ALA A 9 7.57 -1.40 26.30
CA ALA A 9 6.89 -2.69 26.28
C ALA A 9 5.78 -2.73 25.21
N MET A 10 4.95 -1.70 25.09
CA MET A 10 3.93 -1.59 24.04
C MET A 10 4.55 -1.64 22.65
N LEU A 11 5.67 -0.95 22.43
CA LEU A 11 6.37 -0.94 21.14
C LEU A 11 6.94 -2.32 20.79
N VAL A 12 7.53 -3.03 21.75
CA VAL A 12 8.05 -4.39 21.56
C VAL A 12 6.92 -5.38 21.26
N VAL A 13 5.81 -5.32 22.00
CA VAL A 13 4.64 -6.19 21.78
C VAL A 13 4.03 -5.93 20.40
N MET A 14 3.95 -4.65 19.98
CA MET A 14 3.50 -4.29 18.64
C MET A 14 4.44 -4.85 17.56
N ALA A 15 5.76 -4.70 17.72
CA ALA A 15 6.74 -5.21 16.77
C ALA A 15 6.62 -6.72 16.60
N ILE A 16 6.57 -7.48 17.70
CA ILE A 16 6.39 -8.95 17.67
C ILE A 16 5.06 -9.31 17.02
N GLY A 17 3.98 -8.60 17.36
CA GLY A 17 2.67 -8.80 16.76
C GLY A 17 2.66 -8.62 15.24
N VAL A 18 3.37 -7.64 14.71
CA VAL A 18 3.46 -7.41 13.25
C VAL A 18 4.16 -8.57 12.55
N PHE A 19 5.19 -9.16 13.15
CA PHE A 19 5.91 -10.31 12.56
C PHE A 19 5.18 -11.65 12.70
N SER A 20 4.15 -11.73 13.54
CA SER A 20 3.38 -12.97 13.77
C SER A 20 2.46 -13.36 12.61
N GLY A 21 2.30 -12.51 11.58
CA GLY A 21 1.46 -12.76 10.41
C GLY A 21 -0.03 -12.45 10.62
N PHE A 22 -0.41 -11.97 11.80
CA PHE A 22 -1.77 -11.48 12.05
C PHE A 22 -2.06 -10.19 11.27
N PRO A 23 -3.34 -9.91 10.92
CA PRO A 23 -3.72 -8.66 10.27
C PRO A 23 -3.24 -7.45 11.07
N VAL A 24 -2.44 -6.58 10.44
CA VAL A 24 -1.78 -5.45 11.08
C VAL A 24 -2.76 -4.53 11.82
N ALA A 25 -3.98 -4.36 11.30
CA ALA A 25 -5.03 -3.58 11.96
C ALA A 25 -5.39 -4.12 13.35
N LEU A 26 -5.49 -5.45 13.50
CA LEU A 26 -5.79 -6.09 14.79
C LEU A 26 -4.60 -5.96 15.76
N VAL A 27 -3.37 -6.07 15.25
CA VAL A 27 -2.17 -5.90 16.06
C VAL A 27 -2.08 -4.48 16.61
N LEU A 28 -2.28 -3.45 15.77
CA LEU A 28 -2.25 -2.05 16.18
C LEU A 28 -3.37 -1.71 17.18
N ALA A 29 -4.61 -2.12 16.89
CA ALA A 29 -5.74 -1.88 17.78
C ALA A 29 -5.58 -2.64 19.11
N GLY A 30 -5.17 -3.90 19.05
CA GLY A 30 -4.99 -4.77 20.21
C GLY A 30 -3.86 -4.31 21.12
N THR A 31 -2.69 -3.97 20.57
CA THR A 31 -1.56 -3.46 21.35
C THR A 31 -1.87 -2.11 22.00
N GLY A 32 -2.58 -1.21 21.29
CA GLY A 32 -3.06 0.04 21.86
C GLY A 32 -4.07 -0.17 23.00
N PHE A 33 -5.01 -1.09 22.83
CA PHE A 33 -6.02 -1.41 23.86
C PHE A 33 -5.41 -2.09 25.08
N LEU A 34 -4.54 -3.08 24.88
CA LEU A 34 -3.83 -3.76 25.97
C LEU A 34 -2.92 -2.79 26.74
N GLY A 35 -2.23 -1.90 26.03
CA GLY A 35 -1.44 -0.85 26.64
C GLY A 35 -2.27 0.15 27.43
N PHE A 36 -3.46 0.51 26.96
CA PHE A 36 -4.40 1.33 27.72
C PHE A 36 -4.86 0.63 29.01
N VAL A 37 -5.26 -0.64 28.94
CA VAL A 37 -5.66 -1.41 30.12
C VAL A 37 -4.50 -1.50 31.12
N ALA A 38 -3.28 -1.78 30.65
CA ALA A 38 -2.10 -1.81 31.49
C ALA A 38 -1.79 -0.43 32.13
N ALA A 39 -1.97 0.67 31.39
CA ALA A 39 -1.79 2.03 31.90
C ALA A 39 -2.80 2.37 33.01
N VAL A 40 -4.05 1.89 32.90
CA VAL A 40 -5.07 2.05 33.94
C VAL A 40 -4.73 1.22 35.19
N TRP A 41 -4.30 -0.03 35.01
CA TRP A 41 -3.89 -0.90 36.12
C TRP A 41 -2.71 -0.35 36.93
N VAL A 42 -1.78 0.32 36.26
CA VAL A 42 -0.59 0.91 36.89
C VAL A 42 -0.86 2.33 37.42
N GLY A 43 -2.07 2.86 37.25
CA GLY A 43 -2.48 4.18 37.75
C GLY A 43 -1.92 5.36 36.96
N ILE A 44 -1.43 5.14 35.74
CA ILE A 44 -0.87 6.17 34.85
C ILE A 44 -1.99 6.94 34.14
N THR A 45 -3.14 6.28 33.90
CA THR A 45 -4.28 6.83 33.16
C THR A 45 -5.59 6.37 33.80
N ASP A 46 -6.65 7.14 33.62
CA ASP A 46 -7.98 6.83 34.16
C ASP A 46 -8.95 6.43 33.03
N PHE A 47 -10.01 5.69 33.37
CA PHE A 47 -11.09 5.32 32.45
C PHE A 47 -11.74 6.52 31.76
N GLN A 48 -11.74 7.70 32.39
CA GLN A 48 -12.23 8.94 31.77
C GLN A 48 -11.48 9.30 30.48
N HIS A 49 -10.22 8.89 30.34
CA HIS A 49 -9.41 9.13 29.15
C HIS A 49 -9.85 8.26 27.95
N LEU A 50 -10.71 7.24 28.14
CA LEU A 50 -11.37 6.55 27.01
C LEU A 50 -12.19 7.54 26.17
N GLY A 51 -12.75 8.60 26.78
CA GLY A 51 -13.47 9.64 26.05
C GLY A 51 -12.58 10.38 25.02
N LEU A 52 -11.26 10.37 25.19
CA LEU A 52 -10.33 10.93 24.22
C LEU A 52 -10.28 10.13 22.92
N ILE A 53 -10.58 8.83 22.95
CA ILE A 53 -10.69 8.00 21.74
C ILE A 53 -11.82 8.53 20.86
N TYR A 54 -12.95 8.91 21.44
CA TYR A 54 -14.07 9.50 20.70
C TYR A 54 -13.69 10.83 20.05
N LEU A 55 -13.01 11.72 20.79
CA LEU A 55 -12.51 12.99 20.24
C LEU A 55 -11.48 12.76 19.13
N ARG A 56 -10.59 11.77 19.28
CA ARG A 56 -9.63 11.37 18.24
C ARG A 56 -10.32 10.81 17.00
N ALA A 57 -11.28 9.90 17.19
CA ALA A 57 -12.04 9.29 16.10
C ALA A 57 -12.85 10.33 15.34
N ARG A 58 -13.55 11.21 16.06
CA ARG A 58 -14.27 12.33 15.43
C ARG A 58 -13.33 13.27 14.70
N GLY A 59 -12.20 13.64 15.31
CA GLY A 59 -11.21 14.52 14.66
C GLY A 59 -10.66 13.94 13.36
N VAL A 60 -10.45 12.63 13.31
CA VAL A 60 -10.07 11.91 12.08
C VAL A 60 -11.21 11.92 11.06
N LEU A 61 -12.43 11.57 11.46
CA LEU A 61 -13.58 11.47 10.55
C LEU A 61 -14.01 12.82 9.95
N THR A 62 -13.93 13.92 10.71
CA THR A 62 -14.38 15.24 10.22
C THR A 62 -13.31 15.95 9.38
N ASN A 63 -12.04 15.89 9.79
CA ASN A 63 -10.96 16.60 9.10
C ASN A 63 -10.35 15.79 7.94
N GLU A 64 -10.46 14.46 7.96
CA GLU A 64 -9.90 13.56 6.94
C GLU A 64 -10.99 12.91 6.06
N SER A 65 -12.21 13.46 6.07
CA SER A 65 -13.38 12.96 5.33
C SER A 65 -13.12 12.72 3.82
N VAL A 66 -12.28 13.55 3.21
CA VAL A 66 -11.86 13.40 1.80
C VAL A 66 -11.02 12.13 1.59
N GLN A 67 -10.22 11.71 2.58
CA GLN A 67 -9.38 10.52 2.47
C GLN A 67 -10.16 9.22 2.53
N PHE A 68 -11.10 9.13 3.47
CA PHE A 68 -11.94 7.94 3.60
C PHE A 68 -12.81 7.69 2.38
N THR A 69 -13.17 8.73 1.62
CA THR A 69 -13.93 8.60 0.36
C THR A 69 -13.04 8.25 -0.83
N SER A 70 -11.80 8.75 -0.85
CA SER A 70 -10.89 8.55 -1.99
C SER A 70 -10.24 7.16 -2.00
N VAL A 71 -9.96 6.55 -0.85
CA VAL A 71 -9.35 5.22 -0.77
C VAL A 71 -10.20 4.15 -1.49
N PRO A 72 -11.53 4.05 -1.25
CA PRO A 72 -12.41 3.18 -2.02
C PRO A 72 -12.39 3.49 -3.52
N MET A 73 -12.39 4.77 -3.92
CA MET A 73 -12.35 5.15 -5.34
C MET A 73 -11.02 4.76 -6.00
N LEU A 74 -9.90 4.87 -5.28
CA LEU A 74 -8.59 4.43 -5.75
C LEU A 74 -8.54 2.90 -5.93
N ILE A 75 -9.07 2.15 -4.95
CA ILE A 75 -9.17 0.69 -5.04
C ILE A 75 -10.11 0.30 -6.20
N PHE A 76 -11.22 1.01 -6.36
CA PHE A 76 -12.19 0.77 -7.44
C PHE A 76 -11.58 0.99 -8.83
N LEU A 77 -10.83 2.07 -9.03
CA LEU A 77 -10.06 2.29 -10.26
C LEU A 77 -9.09 1.14 -10.54
N GLY A 78 -8.36 0.69 -9.51
CA GLY A 78 -7.47 -0.46 -9.59
C GLY A 78 -8.18 -1.75 -10.00
N LEU A 79 -9.34 -2.00 -9.42
CA LEU A 79 -10.18 -3.17 -9.74
C LEU A 79 -10.71 -3.10 -11.17
N ILE A 80 -11.18 -1.94 -11.64
CA ILE A 80 -11.62 -1.76 -13.03
C ILE A 80 -10.45 -2.03 -13.99
N LEU A 81 -9.27 -1.46 -13.74
CA LEU A 81 -8.12 -1.65 -14.61
C LEU A 81 -7.67 -3.12 -14.65
N ASN A 82 -7.67 -3.81 -13.51
CA ASN A 82 -7.36 -5.24 -13.47
C ASN A 82 -8.43 -6.10 -14.16
N ALA A 83 -9.72 -5.79 -13.97
CA ALA A 83 -10.83 -6.53 -14.56
C ALA A 83 -11.00 -6.27 -16.08
N SER A 84 -10.57 -5.12 -16.58
CA SER A 84 -10.70 -4.72 -17.99
C SER A 84 -9.79 -5.50 -18.95
N GLY A 85 -8.82 -6.28 -18.45
CA GLY A 85 -7.86 -7.00 -19.29
C GLY A 85 -6.89 -6.08 -20.05
N ILE A 86 -6.78 -4.81 -19.66
CA ILE A 86 -5.95 -3.82 -20.37
C ILE A 86 -4.48 -4.24 -20.41
N ALA A 87 -3.99 -4.95 -19.38
CA ALA A 87 -2.63 -5.46 -19.28
C ALA A 87 -2.27 -6.39 -20.46
N GLU A 88 -3.18 -7.28 -20.85
CA GLU A 88 -2.95 -8.23 -21.94
C GLU A 88 -2.91 -7.54 -23.30
N THR A 89 -3.81 -6.57 -23.50
CA THR A 89 -3.84 -5.73 -24.70
C THR A 89 -2.57 -4.89 -24.80
N MET A 90 -2.15 -4.24 -23.71
CA MET A 90 -0.91 -3.48 -23.66
C MET A 90 0.33 -4.35 -23.91
N PHE A 91 0.38 -5.57 -23.36
CA PHE A 91 1.48 -6.50 -23.61
C PHE A 91 1.62 -6.86 -25.08
N ARG A 92 0.50 -7.17 -25.75
CA ARG A 92 0.49 -7.45 -27.19
C ARG A 92 0.92 -6.23 -28.01
N LEU A 93 0.43 -5.04 -27.67
CA LEU A 93 0.78 -3.80 -28.37
C LEU A 93 2.25 -3.43 -28.19
N LEU A 94 2.77 -3.47 -26.97
CA LEU A 94 4.18 -3.20 -26.69
C LEU A 94 5.10 -4.25 -27.31
N GLY A 95 4.69 -5.52 -27.33
CA GLY A 95 5.42 -6.57 -28.03
C GLY A 95 5.54 -6.33 -29.54
N ARG A 96 4.52 -5.72 -30.16
CA ARG A 96 4.54 -5.29 -31.57
C ARG A 96 5.29 -3.98 -31.77
N LEU A 97 5.18 -3.03 -30.85
CA LEU A 97 5.84 -1.73 -30.94
C LEU A 97 7.36 -1.86 -30.80
N LEU A 98 7.81 -2.77 -29.93
CA LEU A 98 9.22 -3.04 -29.65
C LEU A 98 9.82 -4.10 -30.60
N THR A 99 9.26 -4.28 -31.80
CA THR A 99 9.87 -5.13 -32.81
C THR A 99 11.25 -4.60 -33.19
N GLY A 100 12.28 -5.45 -33.05
CA GLY A 100 13.68 -5.08 -33.31
C GLY A 100 14.51 -4.81 -32.06
N VAL A 101 13.88 -4.67 -30.87
CA VAL A 101 14.61 -4.47 -29.62
C VAL A 101 14.94 -5.83 -28.96
N PRO A 102 16.21 -6.14 -28.68
CA PRO A 102 16.56 -7.32 -27.88
C PRO A 102 16.00 -7.12 -26.47
N GLY A 103 15.28 -8.12 -25.94
CA GLY A 103 14.64 -7.96 -24.62
C GLY A 103 13.19 -7.45 -24.64
N ARG A 104 12.55 -7.32 -25.81
CA ARG A 104 11.23 -6.65 -25.95
C ARG A 104 10.15 -7.07 -24.94
N TYR A 105 10.03 -8.36 -24.63
CA TYR A 105 9.01 -8.85 -23.71
C TYR A 105 9.34 -8.52 -22.24
N ALA A 106 10.62 -8.50 -21.87
CA ALA A 106 11.02 -8.04 -20.53
C ALA A 106 10.75 -6.53 -20.37
N ILE A 107 11.06 -5.72 -21.38
CA ILE A 107 10.79 -4.28 -21.38
C ILE A 107 9.28 -4.02 -21.33
N ALA A 108 8.49 -4.74 -22.14
CA ALA A 108 7.03 -4.63 -22.12
C ALA A 108 6.45 -4.96 -20.73
N THR A 109 6.98 -6.00 -20.07
CA THR A 109 6.57 -6.39 -18.70
C THR A 109 6.83 -5.26 -17.69
N LEU A 110 8.01 -4.65 -17.74
CA LEU A 110 8.37 -3.52 -16.87
C LEU A 110 7.48 -2.30 -17.12
N LEU A 111 7.21 -1.96 -18.38
CA LEU A 111 6.35 -0.82 -18.75
C LEU A 111 4.90 -1.03 -18.32
N ILE A 112 4.38 -2.24 -18.46
CA ILE A 112 3.02 -2.56 -17.98
C ILE A 112 2.97 -2.48 -16.46
N GLY A 113 3.98 -3.04 -15.78
CA GLY A 113 4.12 -2.90 -14.33
C GLY A 113 4.11 -1.42 -13.92
N LEU A 114 4.81 -0.57 -14.66
CA LEU A 114 4.85 0.88 -14.43
C LEU A 114 3.49 1.56 -14.63
N VAL A 115 2.74 1.21 -15.67
CA VAL A 115 1.43 1.83 -15.97
C VAL A 115 0.34 1.34 -15.02
N LEU A 116 0.39 0.07 -14.60
CA LEU A 116 -0.55 -0.49 -13.65
C LEU A 116 -0.22 -0.13 -12.19
N ALA A 117 1.02 0.26 -11.89
CA ALA A 117 1.50 0.64 -10.57
C ALA A 117 0.60 1.65 -9.82
N PRO A 118 0.19 2.79 -10.42
CA PRO A 118 -0.51 3.85 -9.69
C PRO A 118 -1.93 3.45 -9.26
N ALA A 119 -2.55 2.51 -9.96
CA ALA A 119 -3.89 2.02 -9.68
C ALA A 119 -3.90 0.75 -8.82
N ALA A 120 -2.77 0.05 -8.73
CA ALA A 120 -2.64 -1.23 -8.05
C ALA A 120 -2.16 -1.05 -6.61
N GLY A 121 -3.03 -0.51 -5.73
CA GLY A 121 -2.80 -0.52 -4.29
C GLY A 121 -2.67 -1.92 -3.65
N VAL A 122 -2.73 -2.99 -4.45
CA VAL A 122 -2.56 -4.40 -4.03
C VAL A 122 -1.44 -5.02 -4.87
N ILE A 123 -0.21 -4.93 -4.37
CA ILE A 123 1.02 -5.37 -5.06
C ILE A 123 0.97 -6.87 -5.42
N GLY A 124 0.32 -7.71 -4.58
CA GLY A 124 0.24 -9.15 -4.82
C GLY A 124 -0.64 -9.53 -6.02
N ALA A 125 -1.79 -8.88 -6.21
CA ALA A 125 -2.74 -9.25 -7.26
C ALA A 125 -2.23 -8.85 -8.66
N SER A 126 -1.65 -7.65 -8.79
CA SER A 126 -1.16 -7.15 -10.09
C SER A 126 0.06 -7.94 -10.58
N VAL A 127 0.98 -8.31 -9.68
CA VAL A 127 2.15 -9.12 -10.05
C VAL A 127 1.73 -10.50 -10.54
N ILE A 128 0.71 -11.10 -9.93
CA ILE A 128 0.15 -12.37 -10.40
C ILE A 128 -0.47 -12.18 -11.80
N THR A 129 -1.24 -11.12 -12.04
CA THR A 129 -1.81 -10.84 -13.37
C THR A 129 -0.72 -10.66 -14.42
N VAL A 130 0.29 -9.83 -14.14
CA VAL A 130 1.42 -9.59 -15.04
C VAL A 130 2.23 -10.88 -15.24
N ALA A 131 2.42 -11.69 -14.21
CA ALA A 131 3.06 -13.00 -14.33
C ALA A 131 2.28 -13.91 -15.27
N LEU A 132 0.96 -14.06 -15.08
CA LEU A 132 0.12 -14.91 -15.92
C LEU A 132 0.10 -14.44 -17.38
N VAL A 133 0.08 -13.13 -17.61
CA VAL A 133 0.05 -12.52 -18.95
C VAL A 133 1.42 -12.59 -19.65
N ALA A 134 2.51 -12.32 -18.94
CA ALA A 134 3.84 -12.14 -19.55
C ALA A 134 4.71 -13.41 -19.53
N TYR A 135 4.58 -14.26 -18.51
CA TYR A 135 5.51 -15.37 -18.28
C TYR A 135 5.42 -16.43 -19.40
N ALA A 136 4.22 -16.86 -19.76
CA ALA A 136 4.03 -17.86 -20.83
C ALA A 136 4.54 -17.36 -22.20
N PRO A 137 4.20 -16.13 -22.66
CA PRO A 137 4.79 -15.56 -23.88
C PRO A 137 6.30 -15.38 -23.84
N MET A 138 6.88 -15.00 -22.69
CA MET A 138 8.33 -14.87 -22.54
C MET A 138 9.03 -16.22 -22.71
N MET A 139 8.51 -17.28 -22.09
CA MET A 139 9.02 -18.64 -22.25
C MET A 139 8.91 -19.13 -23.70
N ALA A 140 7.77 -18.90 -24.36
CA ALA A 140 7.58 -19.25 -25.77
C ALA A 140 8.55 -18.49 -26.71
N SER A 141 9.01 -17.30 -26.30
CA SER A 141 10.00 -16.51 -27.03
C SER A 141 11.46 -16.86 -26.71
N GLY A 142 11.72 -17.91 -25.93
CA GLY A 142 13.05 -18.43 -25.64
C GLY A 142 13.76 -17.81 -24.43
N TYR A 143 13.04 -17.13 -23.54
CA TYR A 143 13.64 -16.60 -22.32
C TYR A 143 13.95 -17.71 -21.32
N ALA A 144 15.08 -17.60 -20.62
CA ALA A 144 15.35 -18.44 -19.47
C ALA A 144 14.35 -18.14 -18.33
N PRO A 145 13.90 -19.15 -17.56
CA PRO A 145 12.97 -18.95 -16.44
C PRO A 145 13.44 -17.90 -15.42
N ARG A 146 14.76 -17.85 -15.15
CA ARG A 146 15.37 -16.86 -14.25
C ARG A 146 15.17 -15.42 -14.75
N THR A 147 15.29 -15.20 -16.06
CA THR A 147 15.16 -13.87 -16.67
C THR A 147 13.69 -13.45 -16.73
N ALA A 148 12.79 -14.37 -17.08
CA ALA A 148 11.35 -14.11 -17.08
C ALA A 148 10.84 -13.82 -15.66
N GLY A 149 11.19 -14.67 -14.68
CA GLY A 149 10.84 -14.45 -13.28
C GLY A 149 11.45 -13.17 -12.71
N GLY A 150 12.70 -12.86 -13.06
CA GLY A 150 13.36 -11.62 -12.67
C GLY A 150 12.68 -10.36 -13.23
N ALA A 151 12.26 -10.39 -14.49
CA ALA A 151 11.53 -9.26 -15.10
C ALA A 151 10.16 -9.04 -14.46
N VAL A 152 9.43 -10.12 -14.16
CA VAL A 152 8.14 -10.07 -13.44
C VAL A 152 8.34 -9.53 -12.02
N ALA A 153 9.32 -10.05 -11.28
CA ALA A 153 9.63 -9.59 -9.92
C ALA A 153 10.04 -8.10 -9.91
N ALA A 154 10.89 -7.68 -10.86
CA ALA A 154 11.28 -6.29 -11.02
C ALA A 154 10.09 -5.38 -11.36
N SER A 155 9.16 -5.83 -12.20
CA SER A 155 7.94 -5.08 -12.52
C SER A 155 7.05 -4.85 -11.29
N GLY A 156 7.00 -5.83 -10.37
CA GLY A 156 6.31 -5.69 -9.09
C GLY A 156 6.95 -4.66 -8.16
N ALA A 157 8.29 -4.59 -8.15
CA ALA A 157 9.02 -3.59 -7.39
C ALA A 157 8.82 -2.17 -7.94
N LEU A 158 8.72 -2.01 -9.27
CA LEU A 158 8.38 -0.71 -9.90
C LEU A 158 7.02 -0.19 -9.44
N GLY A 159 6.09 -1.10 -9.12
CA GLY A 159 4.79 -0.82 -8.50
C GLY A 159 4.87 0.06 -7.25
N VAL A 160 5.94 -0.09 -6.47
CA VAL A 160 6.16 0.64 -5.21
C VAL A 160 6.80 2.01 -5.47
N VAL A 161 7.63 2.11 -6.52
CA VAL A 161 8.45 3.29 -6.80
C VAL A 161 7.68 4.36 -7.58
N PHE A 162 6.81 3.95 -8.50
CA PHE A 162 6.21 4.84 -9.48
C PHE A 162 4.69 4.87 -9.29
N PRO A 163 4.09 6.01 -8.90
CA PRO A 163 4.24 6.76 -7.66
C PRO A 163 3.88 5.93 -6.42
N PRO A 164 4.25 6.36 -5.20
CA PRO A 164 3.62 5.86 -3.98
C PRO A 164 2.15 6.35 -3.96
N ALA A 165 1.26 5.90 -4.83
CA ALA A 165 -0.03 6.57 -5.00
C ALA A 165 -0.84 6.60 -3.70
N VAL A 166 -0.88 5.48 -2.97
CA VAL A 166 -1.49 5.40 -1.63
C VAL A 166 -0.67 6.19 -0.59
N MET A 167 0.66 6.04 -0.59
CA MET A 167 1.49 6.66 0.44
C MET A 167 1.61 8.17 0.26
N LEU A 168 1.77 8.68 -0.96
CA LEU A 168 1.63 10.09 -1.34
C LEU A 168 0.22 10.61 -1.07
N PHE A 169 -0.81 9.80 -1.30
CA PHE A 169 -2.18 10.18 -0.93
C PHE A 169 -2.29 10.45 0.59
N PHE A 170 -1.74 9.57 1.43
CA PHE A 170 -1.69 9.78 2.88
C PHE A 170 -0.71 10.87 3.31
N ILE A 171 0.43 11.03 2.63
CA ILE A 171 1.40 12.10 2.90
C ILE A 171 0.81 13.46 2.51
N SER A 172 0.01 13.54 1.45
CA SER A 172 -0.71 14.74 1.04
C SER A 172 -1.61 15.26 2.16
N ASN A 173 -2.22 14.38 2.95
CA ASN A 173 -2.95 14.78 4.16
C ASN A 173 -2.07 15.51 5.17
N VAL A 174 -0.90 14.96 5.46
CA VAL A 174 0.05 15.57 6.40
C VAL A 174 0.46 16.96 5.91
N PHE A 175 0.68 17.12 4.60
CA PHE A 175 0.98 18.42 4.01
C PHE A 175 -0.23 19.37 3.97
N TYR A 176 -1.43 18.86 3.71
CA TYR A 176 -2.67 19.65 3.69
C TYR A 176 -3.00 20.19 5.08
N ARG A 177 -2.86 19.35 6.11
CA ARG A 177 -3.08 19.71 7.51
C ARG A 177 -2.12 20.79 8.02
N ASN A 178 -0.93 20.91 7.42
CA ASN A 178 0.09 21.89 7.80
C ASN A 178 0.04 23.18 6.97
N ARG A 179 -0.95 23.37 6.08
CA ARG A 179 -1.09 24.67 5.39
C ARG A 179 -1.72 25.70 6.34
N PRO A 180 -1.13 26.90 6.48
CA PRO A 180 -1.78 28.00 7.17
C PRO A 180 -3.08 28.35 6.43
N VAL A 181 -4.16 28.55 7.18
CA VAL A 181 -5.55 28.70 6.68
C VAL A 181 -5.81 30.19 6.31
N ASP A 182 -4.76 30.97 6.07
CA ASP A 182 -4.84 32.42 6.24
C ASP A 182 -4.77 33.21 4.91
N THR A 183 -5.01 32.59 3.74
CA THR A 183 -4.80 33.30 2.45
C THR A 183 -5.91 33.13 1.42
N VAL A 184 -7.18 33.10 1.87
CA VAL A 184 -8.31 33.48 1.01
C VAL A 184 -9.35 34.23 1.83
N ALA A 185 -9.15 35.54 1.95
CA ALA A 185 -10.17 36.55 2.24
C ALA A 185 -9.88 37.76 1.36
#